data_AF-A0A6A5GNA2-F1
#
_entry.id   AF-A0A6A5GNA2-F1
#
_cell.length_a   1.000
_cell.length_b   1.000
_cell.length_c   1.000
_cell.angle_alpha   90.00
_cell.angle_beta   90.00
_cell.angle_gamma   90.00
#
_symmetry.space_group_name_H-M   'P 1'
#
loop_
_entity.id
_entity.type
_entity.pdbx_description
1 polymer ?
#
loop_
_entity_poly.entity_id
_entity_poly.type
_entity_poly.pdbx_seq_one_letter_code
_entity_poly.pdbx_strand_id
1 'polypeptide(L)'
;MIVIILCPIELPSWILRPLFTISTGILIHLSSDDSILSNPILTYIGDISYSLYLIHWPLYAHWKLVLSHGEAVNQELLTVFLISVMLAVFSYEWFERWYLKLTDQPLLVLCFVLFTVNICFLEFDKVRDYLTAPAIGSRLDGLNENQTISFEEVARMHREWQMHDFRNLHAPSCDYGEYTGPLGGCRHKGLDEKNGKLKLVIIGNSWAANHARIIYDECGKKAKSIVQFSLTGCEPLVAFRYNTELCIPTLKTFVDIVEKEKPDYLFLLSRMIDTGDSLSSNSTELEDDPVFQAMRLNMNRLVKHVKRKMFLLNALPMIWEKAVPEILKKVKNRENLVEFDKSLISIDPSLARSRYSKLVSECPKCSLIDYKPLFYNNSTETWRFYDVENSGLTYFTPQNHLSFHGLERVRKVYTGICDNFEQ
;
A
#
# COMPACT_ATOMS: atom_id res chain seq x y z
N MET A 1 33.64 19.25 -25.49
CA MET A 1 33.04 18.62 -24.29
C MET A 1 33.28 19.43 -23.01
N ILE A 2 34.53 19.88 -22.75
CA ILE A 2 34.87 20.71 -21.57
C ILE A 2 34.03 22.00 -21.48
N VAL A 3 33.75 22.66 -22.61
CA VAL A 3 32.91 23.90 -22.64
C VAL A 3 31.46 23.64 -22.23
N ILE A 4 30.90 22.45 -22.49
CA ILE A 4 29.52 22.10 -22.11
C ILE A 4 29.45 21.75 -20.61
N ILE A 5 30.51 21.14 -20.07
CA ILE A 5 30.61 20.82 -18.63
C ILE A 5 30.81 22.11 -17.80
N LEU A 6 31.46 23.13 -18.37
CA LEU A 6 31.74 24.41 -17.70
C LEU A 6 30.65 25.48 -17.92
N CYS A 7 29.63 25.20 -18.73
CA CYS A 7 28.56 26.16 -19.03
C CYS A 7 27.20 25.53 -18.69
N PRO A 8 26.55 25.92 -17.57
CA PRO A 8 25.31 25.31 -17.09
C PRO A 8 24.11 25.86 -17.86
N ILE A 9 24.11 25.69 -19.18
CA ILE A 9 22.98 26.06 -20.05
C ILE A 9 22.32 24.76 -20.48
N GLU A 10 21.08 24.54 -20.03
CA GLU A 10 20.25 23.43 -20.50
C GLU A 10 19.88 23.65 -21.97
N LEU A 11 20.59 22.97 -22.86
CA LEU A 11 20.25 22.99 -24.28
C LEU A 11 19.04 22.08 -24.55
N PRO A 12 18.15 22.46 -25.48
CA PRO A 12 17.03 21.61 -25.88
C PRO A 12 17.48 20.27 -26.47
N SER A 13 16.75 19.20 -26.17
CA SER A 13 17.06 17.83 -26.62
C SER A 13 17.10 17.67 -28.14
N TRP A 14 16.30 18.45 -28.88
CA TRP A 14 16.27 18.47 -30.35
C TRP A 14 17.51 19.11 -30.98
N ILE A 15 18.30 19.88 -30.21
CA ILE A 15 19.61 20.42 -30.65
C ILE A 15 20.73 19.46 -30.23
N LEU A 16 20.70 18.98 -28.98
CA LEU A 16 21.75 18.11 -28.43
C LEU A 16 21.89 16.80 -29.20
N ARG A 17 20.77 16.15 -29.55
CA ARG A 17 20.80 14.83 -30.19
C ARG A 17 21.47 14.85 -31.57
N PRO A 18 21.08 15.74 -32.51
CA PRO A 18 21.80 15.86 -33.78
C PRO A 18 23.25 16.29 -33.58
N LEU A 19 23.50 17.27 -32.70
CA LEU A 19 24.84 17.79 -32.45
C LEU A 19 25.80 16.68 -31.99
N PHE A 20 25.41 15.89 -30.99
CA PHE A 20 26.24 14.78 -30.49
C PHE A 20 26.39 13.68 -31.54
N THR A 21 25.31 13.32 -32.23
CA THR A 21 25.36 12.27 -33.27
C THR A 21 26.31 12.65 -34.41
N ILE A 22 26.21 13.88 -34.91
CA ILE A 22 27.09 14.41 -35.96
C ILE A 22 28.52 14.54 -35.45
N SER A 23 28.73 15.05 -34.24
CA SER A 23 30.07 15.17 -33.64
C SER A 23 30.74 13.81 -33.46
N THR A 24 30.00 12.79 -32.98
CA THR A 24 30.50 11.42 -32.86
C THR A 24 30.81 10.84 -34.24
N GLY A 25 29.96 11.06 -35.24
CA GLY A 25 30.21 10.61 -36.62
C GLY A 25 31.47 11.25 -37.23
N ILE A 26 31.66 12.56 -37.05
CA ILE A 26 32.88 13.27 -37.47
C ILE A 26 34.10 12.72 -36.72
N LEU A 27 33.99 12.47 -35.41
CA LEU A 27 35.07 11.94 -34.59
C LEU A 27 35.48 10.52 -35.02
N ILE A 28 34.52 9.63 -35.32
CA ILE A 28 34.79 8.29 -35.86
C ILE A 28 35.45 8.36 -37.25
N HIS A 29 35.02 9.30 -38.10
CA HIS A 29 35.62 9.48 -39.43
C HIS A 29 37.06 9.99 -39.34
N LEU A 30 37.32 10.95 -38.44
CA LEU A 30 38.65 11.52 -38.22
C LEU A 30 39.59 10.58 -37.43
N SER A 31 39.05 9.65 -36.64
CA SER A 31 39.83 8.73 -35.81
C SER A 31 40.50 7.59 -36.58
N SER A 32 40.25 7.44 -37.89
CA SER A 32 40.74 6.30 -38.69
C SER A 32 42.28 6.18 -38.72
N ASP A 33 43.01 7.27 -38.47
CA ASP A 33 44.48 7.31 -38.45
C ASP A 33 45.07 8.10 -37.25
N ASP A 34 44.27 8.37 -36.21
CA ASP A 34 44.67 9.28 -35.11
C ASP A 34 45.28 8.51 -33.91
N SER A 35 46.51 8.90 -33.56
CA SER A 35 47.27 8.34 -32.43
C SER A 35 46.70 8.68 -31.05
N ILE A 36 45.95 9.78 -30.93
CA ILE A 36 45.37 10.22 -29.66
C ILE A 36 44.15 9.34 -29.30
N LEU A 37 43.27 9.07 -30.26
CA LEU A 37 42.08 8.24 -30.08
C LEU A 37 42.41 6.74 -30.04
N SER A 38 43.52 6.32 -30.67
CA SER A 38 44.06 4.97 -30.58
C SER A 38 44.84 4.69 -29.29
N ASN A 39 44.79 5.59 -28.30
CA ASN A 39 45.43 5.36 -27.02
C ASN A 39 44.81 4.14 -26.31
N PRO A 40 45.61 3.17 -25.82
CA PRO A 40 45.09 1.96 -25.18
C PRO A 40 44.16 2.23 -23.99
N ILE A 41 44.41 3.32 -23.25
CA ILE A 41 43.59 3.70 -22.09
C ILE A 41 42.22 4.20 -22.54
N LEU A 42 42.18 5.08 -23.55
CA LEU A 42 40.90 5.61 -24.07
C LEU A 42 40.08 4.51 -24.74
N THR A 43 40.73 3.60 -25.45
CA THR A 43 40.09 2.42 -26.05
C THR A 43 39.48 1.54 -24.97
N TYR A 44 40.23 1.25 -23.90
CA TYR A 44 39.74 0.44 -22.79
C TYR A 44 38.58 1.09 -22.03
N ILE A 45 38.59 2.42 -21.87
CA ILE A 45 37.44 3.15 -21.32
C ILE A 45 36.21 2.99 -22.22
N GLY A 46 36.41 3.03 -23.54
CA GLY A 46 35.37 2.76 -24.53
C GLY A 46 34.82 1.33 -24.42
N ASP A 47 35.70 0.35 -24.27
CA ASP A 47 35.35 -1.07 -24.16
C ASP A 47 34.47 -1.36 -22.93
N ILE A 48 34.81 -0.80 -21.76
CA ILE A 48 34.00 -0.99 -20.54
C ILE A 48 32.73 -0.13 -20.51
N SER A 49 32.55 0.80 -21.46
CA SER A 49 31.52 1.84 -21.38
C SER A 49 30.10 1.29 -21.40
N TYR A 50 29.86 0.18 -22.10
CA TYR A 50 28.55 -0.48 -22.14
C TYR A 50 28.18 -1.08 -20.77
N SER A 51 29.09 -1.87 -20.18
CA SER A 51 28.94 -2.40 -18.83
C SER A 51 28.78 -1.28 -17.80
N LEU A 52 29.55 -0.19 -17.92
CA LEU A 52 29.42 0.98 -17.05
C LEU A 52 28.07 1.67 -17.19
N TYR A 53 27.57 1.85 -18.41
CA TYR A 53 26.27 2.44 -18.69
C TYR A 53 25.14 1.67 -17.98
N LEU A 54 25.17 0.33 -18.00
CA LEU A 54 24.16 -0.50 -17.35
C LEU A 54 24.23 -0.44 -15.81
N ILE A 55 25.45 -0.41 -15.25
CA ILE A 55 25.68 -0.57 -13.80
C ILE A 55 25.59 0.75 -13.03
N HIS A 56 26.08 1.86 -13.60
CA HIS A 56 26.20 3.11 -12.84
C HIS A 56 24.84 3.72 -12.48
N TRP A 57 23.80 3.56 -13.32
CA TRP A 57 22.53 4.22 -13.10
C TRP A 57 21.73 3.65 -11.91
N PRO A 58 21.57 2.32 -11.76
CA PRO A 58 20.97 1.74 -10.55
C PRO A 58 21.72 2.12 -9.27
N LEU A 59 23.05 2.13 -9.31
CA LEU A 59 23.89 2.50 -8.16
C LEU A 59 23.76 3.98 -7.81
N TYR A 60 23.72 4.86 -8.81
CA TYR A 60 23.45 6.28 -8.63
C TYR A 60 22.04 6.52 -8.07
N ALA A 61 21.03 5.78 -8.54
CA ALA A 61 19.67 5.86 -8.01
C ALA A 61 19.62 5.44 -6.53
N HIS A 62 20.31 4.34 -6.17
CA HIS A 62 20.44 3.91 -4.77
C HIS A 62 21.10 4.98 -3.91
N TRP A 63 22.22 5.55 -4.38
CA TRP A 63 22.86 6.68 -3.71
C TRP A 63 21.89 7.84 -3.52
N LYS A 64 21.21 8.27 -4.59
CA LYS A 64 20.30 9.42 -4.56
C LYS A 64 19.17 9.23 -3.56
N LEU A 65 18.61 8.01 -3.48
CA LEU A 65 17.46 7.70 -2.64
C LEU A 65 17.83 7.40 -1.18
N VAL A 66 19.02 6.84 -0.92
CA VAL A 66 19.36 6.29 0.39
C VAL A 66 20.54 7.00 1.04
N LEU A 67 21.55 7.39 0.26
CA LEU A 67 22.85 7.87 0.74
C LEU A 67 23.07 9.37 0.50
N SER A 68 22.22 10.05 -0.28
CA SER A 68 22.40 11.46 -0.61
C SER A 68 22.16 12.37 0.59
N HIS A 69 21.32 11.93 1.54
CA HIS A 69 20.87 12.73 2.69
C HIS A 69 20.36 14.14 2.31
N GLY A 70 19.87 14.31 1.07
CA GLY A 70 19.40 15.59 0.54
C GLY A 70 20.49 16.51 -0.03
N GLU A 71 21.75 16.08 -0.03
CA GLU A 71 22.88 16.83 -0.59
C GLU A 71 23.06 16.55 -2.09
N ALA A 72 23.53 17.56 -2.83
CA ALA A 72 23.81 17.42 -4.26
C ALA A 72 25.08 16.59 -4.55
N VAL A 73 26.07 16.63 -3.66
CA VAL A 73 27.34 15.89 -3.75
C VAL A 73 27.81 15.57 -2.33
N ASN A 74 28.22 14.32 -2.09
CA ASN A 74 28.84 13.90 -0.83
C ASN A 74 29.93 12.84 -1.09
N GLN A 75 30.62 12.38 -0.04
CA GLN A 75 31.69 11.38 -0.16
C GLN A 75 31.19 10.03 -0.71
N GLU A 76 29.96 9.64 -0.34
CA GLU A 76 29.35 8.40 -0.81
C GLU A 76 29.14 8.38 -2.32
N LEU A 77 28.91 9.54 -2.96
CA LEU A 77 28.77 9.64 -4.41
C LEU A 77 30.05 9.19 -5.12
N LEU A 78 31.22 9.61 -4.61
CA LEU A 78 32.51 9.20 -5.16
C LEU A 78 32.73 7.70 -4.95
N THR A 79 32.41 7.18 -3.76
CA THR A 79 32.49 5.74 -3.46
C THR A 79 31.63 4.93 -4.43
N VAL A 80 30.37 5.35 -4.63
CA VAL A 80 29.42 4.68 -5.54
C VAL A 80 29.88 4.76 -6.99
N PHE A 81 30.46 5.88 -7.42
CA PHE A 81 31.06 6.01 -8.74
C PHE A 81 32.24 5.02 -8.93
N LEU A 82 33.16 4.96 -7.96
CA LEU A 82 34.30 4.03 -8.02
C LEU A 82 33.84 2.56 -8.03
N ILE A 83 32.84 2.21 -7.22
CA ILE A 83 32.22 0.88 -7.23
C ILE A 83 31.61 0.59 -8.61
N SER A 84 30.94 1.57 -9.22
CA SER A 84 30.35 1.41 -10.56
C SER A 84 31.41 1.10 -11.61
N VAL A 85 32.54 1.82 -11.61
CA VAL A 85 33.66 1.58 -12.54
C VAL A 85 34.29 0.21 -12.28
N MET A 86 34.52 -0.16 -11.01
CA MET A 86 35.09 -1.46 -10.66
C MET A 86 34.20 -2.62 -11.10
N LEU A 87 32.88 -2.53 -10.88
CA LEU A 87 31.91 -3.54 -11.31
C LEU A 87 31.78 -3.59 -12.84
N ALA A 88 31.90 -2.45 -13.52
CA ALA A 88 31.92 -2.40 -14.98
C ALA A 88 33.15 -3.10 -15.56
N VAL A 89 34.33 -2.84 -15.00
CA VAL A 89 35.58 -3.54 -15.36
C VAL A 89 35.44 -5.04 -15.12
N PHE A 90 34.90 -5.45 -13.96
CA PHE A 90 34.67 -6.85 -13.65
C PHE A 90 33.71 -7.51 -14.64
N SER A 91 32.57 -6.87 -14.91
CA SER A 91 31.59 -7.33 -15.91
C SER A 91 32.23 -7.48 -17.30
N TYR A 92 32.98 -6.47 -17.74
CA TYR A 92 33.63 -6.49 -19.04
C TYR A 92 34.67 -7.62 -19.16
N GLU A 93 35.59 -7.72 -18.20
CA GLU A 93 36.70 -8.68 -18.26
C GLU A 93 36.25 -10.13 -18.11
N TRP A 94 35.29 -10.41 -17.20
CA TRP A 94 34.86 -11.77 -16.91
C TRP A 94 33.65 -12.24 -17.71
N PHE A 95 32.65 -11.37 -17.91
CA PHE A 95 31.40 -11.76 -18.54
C PHE A 95 31.37 -11.36 -20.02
N GLU A 96 31.61 -10.09 -20.34
CA GLU A 96 31.48 -9.55 -21.69
C GLU A 96 32.45 -10.20 -22.69
N ARG A 97 33.75 -10.19 -22.36
CA ARG A 97 34.77 -10.85 -23.17
C ARG A 97 34.58 -12.35 -23.32
N TRP A 98 33.92 -12.99 -22.36
CA TRP A 98 33.64 -14.42 -22.40
C TRP A 98 32.45 -14.73 -23.31
N TYR A 99 31.29 -14.08 -23.10
CA TYR A 99 30.09 -14.43 -23.86
C TYR A 99 30.20 -14.03 -25.33
N LEU A 100 30.97 -12.99 -25.67
CA LEU A 100 31.23 -12.58 -27.06
C LEU A 100 32.04 -13.63 -27.87
N LYS A 101 32.67 -14.59 -27.19
CA LYS A 101 33.41 -15.70 -27.83
C LYS A 101 32.56 -16.97 -28.00
N LEU A 102 31.33 -16.99 -27.48
CA LEU A 102 30.46 -18.15 -27.56
C LEU A 102 29.85 -18.30 -28.95
N THR A 103 29.58 -19.55 -29.36
CA THR A 103 28.77 -19.85 -30.54
C THR A 103 27.27 -19.72 -30.22
N ASP A 104 26.43 -19.68 -31.26
CA ASP A 104 24.99 -19.41 -31.13
C ASP A 104 24.26 -20.34 -30.15
N GLN A 105 24.60 -21.63 -30.10
CA GLN A 105 23.94 -22.61 -29.24
C GLN A 105 24.18 -22.34 -27.73
N PRO A 106 25.44 -22.27 -27.23
CA PRO A 106 25.71 -21.85 -25.85
C PRO A 106 25.16 -20.46 -25.50
N LEU A 107 25.21 -19.51 -26.44
CA LEU A 107 24.67 -18.16 -26.23
C LEU A 107 23.16 -18.19 -26.00
N LEU A 108 22.42 -18.97 -26.81
CA LEU A 108 20.97 -19.14 -26.65
C LEU A 108 20.62 -19.79 -25.30
N VAL A 109 21.39 -20.79 -24.87
CA VAL A 109 21.22 -21.42 -23.54
C VAL A 109 21.47 -20.40 -22.43
N LEU A 110 22.55 -19.61 -22.53
CA LEU A 110 22.86 -18.56 -21.56
C LEU A 110 21.71 -17.54 -21.46
N CYS A 111 21.19 -17.07 -22.59
CA CYS A 111 20.05 -16.16 -22.62
C CYS A 111 18.83 -16.77 -21.91
N PHE A 112 18.48 -18.02 -22.22
CA PHE A 112 17.34 -18.71 -21.59
C PHE A 112 17.51 -18.82 -20.07
N VAL A 113 18.72 -19.17 -19.60
CA VAL A 113 19.03 -19.25 -18.16
C VAL A 113 18.88 -17.87 -17.51
N LEU A 114 19.47 -16.82 -18.09
CA LEU A 114 19.38 -15.46 -17.55
C LEU A 114 17.93 -14.95 -17.52
N PHE A 115 17.14 -15.22 -18.57
CA PHE A 115 15.71 -14.88 -18.57
C PHE A 115 14.94 -15.63 -17.49
N THR A 116 15.21 -16.92 -17.32
CA THR A 116 14.57 -17.73 -16.27
C THR A 116 14.91 -17.21 -14.88
N VAL A 117 16.18 -16.90 -14.63
CA VAL A 117 16.63 -16.30 -13.36
C VAL A 117 15.94 -14.96 -13.10
N ASN A 118 15.82 -14.09 -14.12
CA ASN A 118 15.08 -12.85 -14.00
C ASN A 118 13.60 -13.09 -13.65
N ILE A 119 12.92 -14.02 -14.31
CA ILE A 119 11.54 -14.39 -13.98
C ILE A 119 11.45 -14.91 -12.55
N CYS A 120 12.37 -15.79 -12.13
CA CYS A 120 12.40 -16.29 -10.76
C CYS A 120 12.59 -15.17 -9.74
N PHE A 121 13.44 -14.18 -10.00
CA PHE A 121 13.59 -13.01 -9.12
C PHE A 121 12.34 -12.13 -9.10
N LEU A 122 11.70 -11.90 -10.26
CA LEU A 122 10.47 -11.13 -10.35
C LEU A 122 9.29 -11.80 -9.64
N GLU A 123 9.22 -13.12 -9.68
CA GLU A 123 8.17 -13.91 -9.02
C GLU A 123 8.54 -14.36 -7.61
N PHE A 124 9.79 -14.14 -7.17
CA PHE A 124 10.29 -14.61 -5.87
C PHE A 124 9.45 -14.08 -4.72
N ASP A 125 9.11 -12.79 -4.75
CA ASP A 125 8.25 -12.20 -3.74
C ASP A 125 6.91 -12.92 -3.70
N LYS A 126 6.21 -13.08 -4.83
CA LYS A 126 4.90 -13.79 -4.86
C LYS A 126 4.98 -15.22 -4.32
N VAL A 127 6.06 -15.94 -4.60
CA VAL A 127 6.28 -17.30 -4.08
C VAL A 127 6.55 -17.28 -2.59
N ARG A 128 7.48 -16.43 -2.12
CA ARG A 128 7.75 -16.23 -0.69
C ARG A 128 6.46 -15.89 0.04
N ASP A 129 5.62 -15.09 -0.58
CA ASP A 129 4.39 -14.57 -0.02
C ASP A 129 3.34 -15.64 0.19
N TYR A 130 3.20 -16.57 -0.77
CA TYR A 130 2.37 -17.75 -0.60
C TYR A 130 2.87 -18.65 0.55
N LEU A 131 4.20 -18.74 0.70
CA LEU A 131 4.83 -19.56 1.74
C LEU A 131 4.80 -18.91 3.13
N THR A 132 4.79 -17.58 3.23
CA THR A 132 4.86 -16.84 4.49
C THR A 132 3.55 -16.17 4.92
N ALA A 133 2.50 -16.23 4.09
CA ALA A 133 1.19 -15.68 4.46
C ALA A 133 0.69 -16.32 5.78
N PRO A 134 0.17 -15.52 6.73
CA PRO A 134 -0.39 -16.04 7.96
C PRO A 134 -1.49 -17.09 7.69
N ALA A 135 -1.39 -18.24 8.36
CA ALA A 135 -2.36 -19.31 8.23
C ALA A 135 -3.77 -18.85 8.63
N ILE A 136 -4.80 -19.45 8.02
CA ILE A 136 -6.21 -19.15 8.39
C ILE A 136 -6.41 -19.39 9.89
N GLY A 137 -6.96 -18.39 10.57
CA GLY A 137 -7.17 -18.41 12.03
C GLY A 137 -5.92 -18.14 12.88
N SER A 138 -4.72 -17.95 12.30
CA SER A 138 -3.56 -17.46 13.06
C SER A 138 -3.64 -15.96 13.26
N ARG A 139 -2.89 -15.46 14.25
CA ARG A 139 -2.62 -14.02 14.36
C ARG A 139 -1.91 -13.52 13.11
N LEU A 140 -2.34 -12.37 12.60
CA LEU A 140 -1.83 -11.77 11.37
C LEU A 140 -0.44 -11.17 11.56
N ASP A 141 -0.16 -10.63 12.75
CA ASP A 141 1.13 -10.04 13.10
C ASP A 141 2.22 -11.07 13.43
N GLY A 142 1.86 -12.35 13.57
CA GLY A 142 2.79 -13.43 13.91
C GLY A 142 3.35 -13.37 15.33
N LEU A 143 2.81 -12.48 16.18
CA LEU A 143 3.30 -12.23 17.53
C LEU A 143 2.57 -13.10 18.56
N ASN A 144 3.24 -13.40 19.66
CA ASN A 144 2.60 -13.98 20.85
C ASN A 144 2.07 -12.87 21.78
N GLU A 145 0.98 -13.12 22.51
CA GLU A 145 0.32 -12.09 23.33
C GLU A 145 1.22 -11.44 24.40
N ASN A 146 2.24 -12.16 24.89
CA ASN A 146 3.15 -11.69 25.96
C ASN A 146 4.56 -11.38 25.46
N GLN A 147 4.75 -11.24 24.15
CA GLN A 147 6.06 -10.98 23.57
C GLN A 147 6.34 -9.47 23.53
N THR A 148 7.45 -9.06 24.16
CA THR A 148 8.01 -7.72 23.96
C THR A 148 8.91 -7.71 22.72
N ILE A 149 8.89 -6.60 21.98
CA ILE A 149 9.57 -6.48 20.68
C ILE A 149 10.59 -5.35 20.75
N SER A 150 11.80 -5.58 20.22
CA SER A 150 12.83 -4.53 20.17
C SER A 150 12.54 -3.49 19.08
N PHE A 151 13.14 -2.31 19.21
CA PHE A 151 13.03 -1.25 18.20
C PHE A 151 13.51 -1.70 16.82
N GLU A 152 14.57 -2.52 16.74
CA GLU A 152 15.10 -3.05 15.48
C GLU A 152 14.10 -3.98 14.79
N GLU A 153 13.44 -4.84 15.57
CA GLU A 153 12.44 -5.76 15.06
C GLU A 153 11.17 -5.02 14.63
N VAL A 154 10.72 -4.03 15.41
CA VAL A 154 9.61 -3.15 15.02
C VAL A 154 9.94 -2.42 13.70
N ALA A 155 11.16 -1.89 13.55
CA ALA A 155 11.58 -1.24 12.30
C ALA A 155 11.51 -2.19 11.09
N ARG A 156 11.91 -3.45 11.28
CA ARG A 156 11.80 -4.50 10.25
C ARG A 156 10.34 -4.76 9.90
N MET A 157 9.47 -4.97 10.89
CA MET A 157 8.05 -5.22 10.69
C MET A 157 7.35 -4.05 9.99
N HIS A 158 7.64 -2.80 10.38
CA HIS A 158 7.10 -1.60 9.73
C HIS A 158 7.47 -1.55 8.25
N ARG A 159 8.74 -1.82 7.93
CA ARG A 159 9.22 -1.84 6.55
C ARG A 159 8.48 -2.90 5.72
N GLU A 160 8.33 -4.11 6.24
CA GLU A 160 7.60 -5.19 5.57
C GLU A 160 6.13 -4.82 5.35
N TRP A 161 5.43 -4.34 6.38
CA TRP A 161 4.02 -3.94 6.25
C TRP A 161 3.82 -2.76 5.30
N GLN A 162 4.75 -1.81 5.27
CA GLN A 162 4.71 -0.69 4.33
C GLN A 162 4.96 -1.14 2.89
N MET A 163 5.99 -1.95 2.64
CA MET A 163 6.32 -2.43 1.30
C MET A 163 5.21 -3.32 0.74
N HIS A 164 4.56 -4.10 1.61
CA HIS A 164 3.53 -5.06 1.22
C HIS A 164 2.11 -4.61 1.56
N ASP A 165 1.87 -3.32 1.81
CA ASP A 165 0.56 -2.82 2.26
C ASP A 165 -0.60 -3.25 1.37
N PHE A 166 -0.53 -2.98 0.07
CA PHE A 166 -1.55 -3.38 -0.90
C PHE A 166 -1.70 -4.90 -0.99
N ARG A 167 -0.58 -5.62 -0.96
CA ARG A 167 -0.56 -7.09 -0.98
C ARG A 167 -1.28 -7.66 0.25
N ASN A 168 -1.07 -7.05 1.42
CA ASN A 168 -1.66 -7.48 2.69
C ASN A 168 -3.18 -7.28 2.76
N LEU A 169 -3.78 -6.63 1.75
CA LEU A 169 -5.23 -6.57 1.56
C LEU A 169 -5.81 -7.87 0.95
N HIS A 170 -4.96 -8.75 0.40
CA HIS A 170 -5.44 -10.05 -0.08
C HIS A 170 -5.85 -10.93 1.08
N ALA A 171 -7.06 -11.48 0.99
CA ALA A 171 -7.50 -12.54 1.88
C ALA A 171 -7.20 -13.90 1.22
N PRO A 172 -6.36 -14.76 1.82
CA PRO A 172 -6.05 -16.09 1.28
C PRO A 172 -7.27 -17.00 1.06
N SER A 173 -8.38 -16.72 1.75
CA SER A 173 -9.64 -17.44 1.58
C SER A 173 -10.45 -16.96 0.39
N CYS A 174 -10.14 -15.82 -0.25
CA CYS A 174 -10.96 -15.28 -1.32
C CYS A 174 -10.58 -15.81 -2.71
N ASP A 175 -11.61 -16.18 -3.48
CA ASP A 175 -11.51 -16.38 -4.91
C ASP A 175 -11.90 -15.09 -5.64
N TYR A 176 -10.89 -14.43 -6.20
CA TYR A 176 -11.05 -13.17 -6.92
C TYR A 176 -11.55 -13.36 -8.37
N GLY A 177 -11.62 -14.60 -8.87
CA GLY A 177 -12.17 -14.89 -10.20
C GLY A 177 -11.48 -14.11 -11.31
N GLU A 178 -12.25 -13.37 -12.11
CA GLU A 178 -11.76 -12.49 -13.20
C GLU A 178 -11.10 -11.20 -12.67
N TYR A 179 -11.34 -10.84 -11.41
CA TYR A 179 -10.67 -9.70 -10.77
C TYR A 179 -9.27 -10.12 -10.33
N THR A 180 -8.26 -9.30 -10.64
CA THR A 180 -6.85 -9.66 -10.39
C THR A 180 -6.34 -9.20 -9.01
N GLY A 181 -7.20 -8.84 -8.06
CA GLY A 181 -6.74 -8.20 -6.83
C GLY A 181 -7.79 -7.96 -5.75
N PRO A 182 -7.36 -7.42 -4.59
CA PRO A 182 -8.19 -7.20 -3.41
C PRO A 182 -9.17 -6.03 -3.56
N LEU A 183 -9.05 -5.27 -4.65
CA LEU A 183 -9.94 -4.18 -5.04
C LEU A 183 -10.83 -4.64 -6.20
N GLY A 184 -11.83 -5.44 -5.88
CA GLY A 184 -12.80 -5.99 -6.80
C GLY A 184 -13.76 -6.90 -6.06
N GLY A 185 -14.54 -7.67 -6.80
CA GLY A 185 -15.43 -8.68 -6.22
C GLY A 185 -14.69 -9.98 -5.93
N CYS A 186 -14.98 -10.61 -4.80
CA CYS A 186 -14.50 -11.95 -4.53
C CYS A 186 -15.47 -12.73 -3.63
N ARG A 187 -15.38 -14.07 -3.68
CA ARG A 187 -16.16 -14.96 -2.80
C ARG A 187 -15.21 -15.81 -1.97
N HIS A 188 -15.39 -15.82 -0.65
CA HIS A 188 -14.55 -16.62 0.21
C HIS A 188 -14.89 -18.12 0.10
N LYS A 189 -13.85 -18.94 0.09
CA LYS A 189 -13.85 -20.41 0.09
C LYS A 189 -13.45 -20.93 1.47
N GLY A 190 -13.67 -22.23 1.71
CA GLY A 190 -13.28 -22.90 2.95
C GLY A 190 -14.22 -22.65 4.14
N LEU A 191 -15.45 -22.19 3.88
CA LEU A 191 -16.49 -21.99 4.87
C LEU A 191 -17.09 -23.33 5.34
N ASP A 192 -17.78 -23.33 6.49
CA ASP A 192 -18.45 -24.52 7.01
C ASP A 192 -19.71 -24.83 6.18
N GLU A 193 -19.57 -25.68 5.17
CA GLU A 193 -20.67 -26.06 4.28
C GLU A 193 -21.81 -26.81 5.00
N LYS A 194 -21.53 -27.44 6.14
CA LYS A 194 -22.49 -28.27 6.87
C LYS A 194 -23.32 -27.44 7.84
N ASN A 195 -22.67 -26.56 8.61
CA ASN A 195 -23.31 -25.81 9.70
C ASN A 195 -23.48 -24.33 9.40
N GLY A 196 -22.76 -23.78 8.41
CA GLY A 196 -22.87 -22.40 7.99
C GLY A 196 -24.24 -22.10 7.39
N LYS A 197 -24.94 -21.11 7.96
CA LYS A 197 -26.31 -20.74 7.53
C LYS A 197 -26.41 -19.31 7.02
N LEU A 198 -25.50 -18.45 7.46
CA LEU A 198 -25.61 -17.00 7.26
C LEU A 198 -24.96 -16.56 5.96
N LYS A 199 -25.60 -15.61 5.28
CA LYS A 199 -24.98 -14.88 4.16
C LYS A 199 -24.42 -13.56 4.66
N LEU A 200 -23.11 -13.38 4.51
CA LEU A 200 -22.41 -12.15 4.86
C LEU A 200 -21.96 -11.44 3.58
N VAL A 201 -22.10 -10.11 3.56
CA VAL A 201 -21.55 -9.26 2.51
C VAL A 201 -20.66 -8.21 3.17
N ILE A 202 -19.46 -8.01 2.63
CA ILE A 202 -18.48 -7.03 3.07
C ILE A 202 -18.27 -6.06 1.91
N ILE A 203 -18.61 -4.79 2.10
CA ILE A 203 -18.39 -3.75 1.08
C ILE A 203 -17.76 -2.50 1.65
N GLY A 204 -17.04 -1.77 0.82
CA GLY A 204 -16.29 -0.61 1.29
C GLY A 204 -15.23 -0.13 0.32
N ASN A 205 -14.39 0.75 0.83
CA ASN A 205 -13.15 1.07 0.15
C ASN A 205 -12.08 -0.03 0.40
N SER A 206 -10.79 0.31 0.31
CA SER A 206 -9.71 -0.63 0.63
C SER A 206 -9.78 -1.19 2.05
N TRP A 207 -10.50 -0.55 2.97
CA TRP A 207 -10.72 -1.06 4.33
C TRP A 207 -11.61 -2.31 4.38
N ALA A 208 -12.54 -2.48 3.44
CA ALA A 208 -13.29 -3.72 3.32
C ALA A 208 -12.37 -4.91 2.99
N ALA A 209 -11.37 -4.71 2.12
CA ALA A 209 -10.36 -5.73 1.86
C ALA A 209 -9.44 -5.96 3.07
N ASN A 210 -8.97 -4.87 3.70
CA ASN A 210 -8.12 -4.92 4.88
C ASN A 210 -8.74 -5.73 6.03
N HIS A 211 -10.05 -5.61 6.24
CA HIS A 211 -10.77 -6.29 7.32
C HIS A 211 -11.37 -7.65 6.92
N ALA A 212 -11.43 -7.97 5.63
CA ALA A 212 -12.09 -9.18 5.15
C ALA A 212 -11.50 -10.45 5.77
N ARG A 213 -10.19 -10.47 6.00
CA ARG A 213 -9.52 -11.61 6.62
C ARG A 213 -10.01 -11.87 8.05
N ILE A 214 -10.04 -10.86 8.92
CA ILE A 214 -10.50 -11.06 10.29
C ILE A 214 -12.00 -11.38 10.34
N ILE A 215 -12.82 -10.81 9.45
CA ILE A 215 -14.24 -11.17 9.38
C ILE A 215 -14.40 -12.63 8.96
N TYR A 216 -13.61 -13.09 7.98
CA TYR A 216 -13.61 -14.49 7.59
C TYR A 216 -13.20 -15.41 8.76
N ASP A 217 -12.11 -15.10 9.46
CA ASP A 217 -11.60 -15.91 10.56
C ASP A 217 -12.61 -15.98 11.73
N GLU A 218 -13.23 -14.87 12.09
CA GLU A 218 -14.13 -14.78 13.24
C GLU A 218 -15.57 -15.26 12.92
N CYS A 219 -16.11 -14.91 11.74
CA CYS A 219 -17.50 -15.22 11.39
C CYS A 219 -17.65 -16.50 10.54
N GLY A 220 -16.57 -17.03 9.96
CA GLY A 220 -16.61 -18.05 8.90
C GLY A 220 -17.32 -19.35 9.30
N LYS A 221 -17.23 -19.75 10.57
CA LYS A 221 -17.91 -20.96 11.09
C LYS A 221 -19.44 -20.89 11.02
N LYS A 222 -20.02 -19.69 11.07
CA LYS A 222 -21.48 -19.47 11.01
C LYS A 222 -21.96 -19.10 9.59
N ALA A 223 -21.03 -18.81 8.68
CA ALA A 223 -21.34 -18.30 7.35
C ALA A 223 -21.48 -19.44 6.32
N LYS A 224 -22.60 -19.44 5.59
CA LYS A 224 -22.78 -20.21 4.37
C LYS A 224 -22.04 -19.59 3.19
N SER A 225 -21.98 -18.26 3.15
CA SER A 225 -21.29 -17.52 2.10
C SER A 225 -20.82 -16.17 2.60
N ILE A 226 -19.60 -15.79 2.25
CA ILE A 226 -19.08 -14.44 2.46
C ILE A 226 -18.71 -13.88 1.09
N VAL A 227 -19.34 -12.78 0.70
CA VAL A 227 -19.04 -12.03 -0.52
C VAL A 227 -18.38 -10.73 -0.12
N GLN A 228 -17.27 -10.41 -0.78
CA GLN A 228 -16.56 -9.16 -0.60
C GLN A 228 -16.60 -8.36 -1.90
N PHE A 229 -16.78 -7.05 -1.79
CA PHE A 229 -16.48 -6.12 -2.87
C PHE A 229 -15.89 -4.82 -2.32
N SER A 230 -14.69 -4.48 -2.78
CA SER A 230 -13.95 -3.30 -2.36
C SER A 230 -13.44 -2.52 -3.55
N LEU A 231 -13.45 -1.18 -3.46
CA LEU A 231 -12.87 -0.32 -4.50
C LEU A 231 -12.06 0.81 -3.89
N THR A 232 -10.91 1.15 -4.46
CA THR A 232 -10.01 2.18 -3.90
C THR A 232 -10.74 3.48 -3.60
N GLY A 233 -10.67 3.93 -2.35
CA GLY A 233 -11.22 5.18 -1.86
C GLY A 233 -12.75 5.39 -1.97
N CYS A 234 -13.52 4.50 -2.60
CA CYS A 234 -14.95 4.71 -2.77
C CYS A 234 -15.75 4.25 -1.55
N GLU A 235 -16.45 5.20 -0.91
CA GLU A 235 -17.26 4.93 0.28
C GLU A 235 -18.64 4.39 -0.11
N PRO A 236 -19.22 3.41 0.61
CA PRO A 236 -20.51 2.81 0.24
C PRO A 236 -21.72 3.75 0.30
N LEU A 237 -21.60 4.87 1.01
CA LEU A 237 -22.72 5.75 1.32
C LEU A 237 -22.67 7.08 0.57
N VAL A 238 -21.51 7.51 0.08
CA VAL A 238 -21.37 8.84 -0.50
C VAL A 238 -20.19 8.91 -1.48
N ALA A 239 -20.32 9.78 -2.48
CA ALA A 239 -19.26 10.18 -3.40
C ALA A 239 -19.55 11.60 -3.88
N PHE A 240 -18.73 12.57 -3.48
CA PHE A 240 -18.88 13.99 -3.81
C PHE A 240 -17.61 14.61 -4.40
N ARG A 241 -16.43 14.21 -3.92
CA ARG A 241 -15.17 14.87 -4.29
C ARG A 241 -14.13 13.88 -4.75
N TYR A 242 -13.91 12.80 -4.00
CA TYR A 242 -12.89 11.83 -4.34
C TYR A 242 -13.27 11.01 -5.58
N ASN A 243 -12.48 11.14 -6.65
CA ASN A 243 -12.56 10.33 -7.87
C ASN A 243 -14.01 10.01 -8.30
N THR A 244 -14.81 11.07 -8.49
CA THR A 244 -16.26 10.96 -8.70
C THR A 244 -16.62 10.13 -9.92
N GLU A 245 -15.82 10.18 -10.98
CA GLU A 245 -15.97 9.36 -12.19
C GLU A 245 -15.96 7.85 -11.86
N LEU A 246 -15.15 7.43 -10.90
CA LEU A 246 -15.08 6.05 -10.43
C LEU A 246 -16.12 5.76 -9.34
N CYS A 247 -16.25 6.64 -8.34
CA CYS A 247 -17.01 6.33 -7.13
C CYS A 247 -18.53 6.48 -7.29
N ILE A 248 -19.02 7.39 -8.13
CA ILE A 248 -20.47 7.53 -8.38
C ILE A 248 -21.07 6.25 -9.00
N PRO A 249 -20.50 5.66 -10.07
CA PRO A 249 -20.95 4.36 -10.58
C PRO A 249 -20.84 3.23 -9.54
N THR A 250 -19.83 3.30 -8.68
CA THR A 250 -19.56 2.28 -7.66
C THR A 250 -20.63 2.25 -6.58
N LEU A 251 -21.24 3.39 -6.22
CA LEU A 251 -22.41 3.43 -5.33
C LEU A 251 -23.54 2.52 -5.83
N LYS A 252 -23.78 2.51 -7.15
CA LYS A 252 -24.77 1.59 -7.75
C LYS A 252 -24.31 0.14 -7.63
N THR A 253 -23.04 -0.14 -7.89
CA THR A 253 -22.46 -1.49 -7.79
C THR A 253 -22.62 -2.08 -6.39
N PHE A 254 -22.37 -1.29 -5.34
CA PHE A 254 -22.62 -1.71 -3.96
C PHE A 254 -24.08 -2.12 -3.73
N VAL A 255 -25.04 -1.31 -4.21
CA VAL A 255 -26.47 -1.62 -4.09
C VAL A 255 -26.83 -2.89 -4.87
N ASP A 256 -26.35 -3.03 -6.11
CA ASP A 256 -26.63 -4.19 -6.96
C ASP A 256 -26.13 -5.50 -6.32
N ILE A 257 -24.95 -5.48 -5.68
CA ILE A 257 -24.39 -6.63 -4.97
C ILE A 257 -25.27 -7.01 -3.77
N VAL A 258 -25.64 -6.05 -2.93
CA VAL A 258 -26.47 -6.31 -1.74
C VAL A 258 -27.87 -6.80 -2.15
N GLU A 259 -28.44 -6.22 -3.21
CA GLU A 259 -29.72 -6.63 -3.80
C GLU A 259 -29.68 -8.06 -4.33
N LYS A 260 -28.61 -8.44 -5.01
CA LYS A 260 -28.40 -9.77 -5.56
C LYS A 260 -28.19 -10.82 -4.47
N GLU A 261 -27.29 -10.57 -3.53
CA GLU A 261 -26.89 -11.56 -2.52
C GLU A 261 -27.94 -11.72 -1.39
N LYS A 262 -28.69 -10.64 -1.09
CA LYS A 262 -29.68 -10.54 0.01
C LYS A 262 -29.09 -11.06 1.34
N PRO A 263 -28.05 -10.40 1.87
CA PRO A 263 -27.31 -10.89 3.03
C PRO A 263 -28.16 -10.89 4.31
N ASP A 264 -27.83 -11.80 5.22
CA ASP A 264 -28.28 -11.75 6.60
C ASP A 264 -27.61 -10.58 7.33
N TYR A 265 -26.30 -10.44 7.14
CA TYR A 265 -25.49 -9.38 7.73
C TYR A 265 -24.63 -8.67 6.68
N LEU A 266 -24.65 -7.34 6.70
CA LEU A 266 -23.89 -6.48 5.79
C LEU A 266 -22.86 -5.68 6.60
N PHE A 267 -21.60 -5.68 6.18
CA PHE A 267 -20.52 -4.89 6.75
C PHE A 267 -20.14 -3.76 5.78
N LEU A 268 -20.32 -2.51 6.20
CA LEU A 268 -19.84 -1.32 5.49
C LEU A 268 -18.54 -0.86 6.15
N LEU A 269 -17.40 -1.14 5.51
CA LEU A 269 -16.07 -0.89 6.09
C LEU A 269 -15.32 0.10 5.21
N SER A 270 -15.28 1.35 5.67
CA SER A 270 -14.66 2.44 4.93
C SER A 270 -13.89 3.35 5.86
N ARG A 271 -12.64 3.67 5.50
CA ARG A 271 -12.00 4.88 6.02
C ARG A 271 -12.73 6.11 5.50
N MET A 272 -12.90 7.12 6.34
CA MET A 272 -13.54 8.37 5.93
C MET A 272 -12.72 9.09 4.85
N ILE A 273 -13.40 9.55 3.81
CA ILE A 273 -12.84 10.40 2.75
C ILE A 273 -13.78 11.58 2.52
N ASP A 274 -14.87 11.40 1.78
CA ASP A 274 -15.91 12.41 1.57
C ASP A 274 -16.84 12.49 2.80
N THR A 275 -16.98 11.40 3.57
CA THR A 275 -17.71 11.41 4.84
C THR A 275 -17.08 12.30 5.91
N GLY A 276 -15.80 12.66 5.75
CA GLY A 276 -15.07 13.61 6.59
C GLY A 276 -15.14 15.06 6.11
N ASP A 277 -15.72 15.34 4.94
CA ASP A 277 -15.76 16.70 4.37
C ASP A 277 -16.53 17.66 5.30
N SER A 278 -16.03 18.88 5.44
CA SER A 278 -16.68 19.92 6.25
C SER A 278 -18.09 20.22 5.77
N LEU A 279 -18.95 20.72 6.66
CA LEU A 279 -20.26 21.24 6.27
C LEU A 279 -20.10 22.32 5.19
N SER A 280 -21.01 22.33 4.22
CA SER A 280 -21.09 23.43 3.26
C SER A 280 -21.34 24.75 3.97
N SER A 281 -20.86 25.87 3.41
CA SER A 281 -21.02 27.22 3.97
C SER A 281 -22.47 27.60 4.30
N ASN A 282 -23.43 26.92 3.68
CA ASN A 282 -24.86 27.21 3.79
C ASN A 282 -25.60 26.25 4.74
N SER A 283 -24.91 25.25 5.31
CA SER A 283 -25.53 24.24 6.18
C SER A 283 -24.92 24.34 7.58
N THR A 284 -25.71 24.80 8.54
CA THR A 284 -25.32 24.81 9.97
C THR A 284 -25.81 23.56 10.70
N GLU A 285 -26.85 22.92 10.18
CA GLU A 285 -27.49 21.72 10.74
C GLU A 285 -27.15 20.48 9.90
N LEU A 286 -27.10 19.33 10.57
CA LEU A 286 -26.77 18.05 9.91
C LEU A 286 -27.84 17.61 8.90
N GLU A 287 -29.10 18.00 9.09
CA GLU A 287 -30.20 17.64 8.17
C GLU A 287 -30.07 18.31 6.80
N ASP A 288 -29.45 19.49 6.76
CA ASP A 288 -29.22 20.27 5.54
C ASP A 288 -27.85 19.98 4.91
N ASP A 289 -27.08 19.05 5.48
CA ASP A 289 -25.77 18.64 4.98
C ASP A 289 -25.92 17.70 3.77
N PRO A 290 -25.46 18.09 2.57
CA PRO A 290 -25.58 17.26 1.37
C PRO A 290 -24.83 15.92 1.50
N VAL A 291 -23.74 15.87 2.26
CA VAL A 291 -23.01 14.62 2.55
C VAL A 291 -23.90 13.67 3.33
N PHE A 292 -24.47 14.15 4.44
CA PHE A 292 -25.41 13.36 5.26
C PHE A 292 -26.65 12.91 4.46
N GLN A 293 -27.25 13.80 3.66
CA GLN A 293 -28.41 13.46 2.85
C GLN A 293 -28.11 12.34 1.84
N ALA A 294 -26.96 12.40 1.16
CA ALA A 294 -26.52 11.35 0.25
C ALA A 294 -26.23 10.03 1.00
N MET A 295 -25.58 10.10 2.16
CA MET A 295 -25.34 8.92 3.00
C MET A 295 -26.66 8.26 3.41
N ARG A 296 -27.65 9.05 3.84
CA ARG A 296 -28.98 8.57 4.21
C ARG A 296 -29.69 7.90 3.03
N LEU A 297 -29.64 8.50 1.85
CA LEU A 297 -30.22 7.95 0.63
C LEU A 297 -29.62 6.58 0.28
N ASN A 298 -28.29 6.47 0.23
CA ASN A 298 -27.63 5.21 -0.14
C ASN A 298 -27.76 4.15 0.96
N MET A 299 -27.72 4.53 2.24
CA MET A 299 -28.00 3.63 3.36
C MET A 299 -29.39 2.98 3.21
N ASN A 300 -30.41 3.78 2.88
CA ASN A 300 -31.78 3.28 2.67
C ASN A 300 -31.88 2.33 1.48
N ARG A 301 -31.09 2.55 0.41
CA ARG A 301 -31.02 1.65 -0.75
C ARG A 301 -30.35 0.31 -0.42
N LEU A 302 -29.43 0.28 0.53
CA LEU A 302 -28.75 -0.95 0.98
C LEU A 302 -29.61 -1.72 1.98
N VAL A 303 -30.08 -1.05 3.05
CA VAL A 303 -30.74 -1.69 4.20
C VAL A 303 -32.01 -2.43 3.82
N LYS A 304 -32.73 -1.99 2.78
CA LYS A 304 -33.94 -2.65 2.27
C LYS A 304 -33.70 -4.11 1.85
N HIS A 305 -32.47 -4.45 1.48
CA HIS A 305 -32.07 -5.77 1.00
C HIS A 305 -31.33 -6.60 2.05
N VAL A 306 -31.11 -6.04 3.25
CA VAL A 306 -30.46 -6.71 4.38
C VAL A 306 -31.52 -7.37 5.26
N LYS A 307 -31.40 -8.67 5.50
CA LYS A 307 -32.41 -9.42 6.25
C LYS A 307 -32.38 -9.09 7.73
N ARG A 308 -31.20 -9.11 8.36
CA ARG A 308 -31.05 -8.92 9.81
C ARG A 308 -30.39 -7.59 10.16
N LYS A 309 -29.07 -7.48 10.05
CA LYS A 309 -28.33 -6.31 10.56
C LYS A 309 -27.31 -5.75 9.57
N MET A 310 -27.18 -4.42 9.53
CA MET A 310 -26.16 -3.71 8.77
C MET A 310 -25.19 -3.04 9.76
N PHE A 311 -23.92 -3.39 9.67
CA PHE A 311 -22.86 -2.84 10.50
C PHE A 311 -22.11 -1.76 9.73
N LEU A 312 -21.95 -0.57 10.32
CA LEU A 312 -21.26 0.56 9.74
C LEU A 312 -20.00 0.82 10.56
N LEU A 313 -18.83 0.78 9.94
CA LEU A 313 -17.61 1.22 10.59
C LEU A 313 -17.70 2.71 10.92
N ASN A 314 -17.63 3.05 12.20
CA ASN A 314 -17.62 4.44 12.62
C ASN A 314 -16.27 5.08 12.25
N ALA A 315 -16.29 6.38 11.99
CA ALA A 315 -15.10 7.07 11.51
C ALA A 315 -13.98 7.09 12.55
N LEU A 316 -12.77 6.80 12.06
CA LEU A 316 -11.49 7.08 12.69
C LEU A 316 -10.89 8.35 12.06
N PRO A 317 -10.02 9.09 12.78
CA PRO A 317 -9.30 10.22 12.20
C PRO A 317 -8.46 9.78 11.00
N MET A 318 -8.27 10.68 10.04
CA MET A 318 -7.22 10.49 9.04
C MET A 318 -5.89 10.92 9.64
N ILE A 319 -4.84 10.12 9.45
CA ILE A 319 -3.50 10.45 9.95
C ILE A 319 -2.57 10.89 8.82
N TRP A 320 -1.57 11.70 9.15
CA TRP A 320 -0.52 12.08 8.21
C TRP A 320 0.36 10.87 7.88
N GLU A 321 0.39 10.49 6.60
CA GLU A 321 1.16 9.35 6.09
C GLU A 321 2.65 9.44 6.47
N LYS A 322 3.21 10.66 6.41
CA LYS A 322 4.61 10.96 6.77
C LYS A 322 4.88 10.86 8.27
N ALA A 323 3.86 10.89 9.11
CA ALA A 323 4.03 10.83 10.55
C ALA A 323 4.11 9.39 11.07
N VAL A 324 3.60 8.40 10.33
CA VAL A 324 3.68 6.98 10.72
C VAL A 324 5.13 6.50 10.86
N PRO A 325 6.06 6.74 9.91
CA PRO A 325 7.46 6.37 10.07
C PRO A 325 8.18 7.05 11.24
N GLU A 326 7.73 8.23 11.67
CA GLU A 326 8.34 8.96 12.79
C GLU A 326 8.01 8.35 14.15
N ILE A 327 6.94 7.53 14.26
CA ILE A 327 6.47 6.93 15.52
C ILE A 327 7.62 6.21 16.24
N LEU A 328 8.34 5.35 15.53
CA LEU A 328 9.45 4.57 16.10
C LEU A 328 10.50 5.48 16.76
N LYS A 329 10.89 6.55 16.05
CA LYS A 329 11.88 7.52 16.52
C LYS A 329 11.35 8.30 17.73
N LYS A 330 10.10 8.78 17.67
CA LYS A 330 9.46 9.54 18.77
C LYS A 330 9.39 8.72 20.05
N VAL A 331 8.97 7.45 19.95
CA VAL A 331 8.92 6.52 21.09
C VAL A 331 10.32 6.21 21.61
N LYS A 332 11.28 5.90 20.71
CA LYS A 332 12.67 5.59 21.09
C LYS A 332 13.33 6.75 21.85
N ASN A 333 13.09 7.98 21.40
CA ASN A 333 13.64 9.20 22.00
C ASN A 333 12.87 9.66 23.26
N ARG A 334 11.76 8.98 23.64
CA ARG A 334 10.89 9.35 24.76
C ARG A 334 10.40 10.80 24.67
N GLU A 335 10.04 11.24 23.46
CA GLU A 335 9.51 12.58 23.24
C GLU A 335 8.11 12.75 23.85
N ASN A 336 7.57 13.97 23.81
CA ASN A 336 6.21 14.26 24.27
C ASN A 336 5.17 13.57 23.37
N LEU A 337 4.78 12.35 23.73
CA LEU A 337 3.87 11.53 22.94
C LEU A 337 2.45 12.13 22.84
N VAL A 338 2.00 12.92 23.80
CA VAL A 338 0.67 13.56 23.76
C VAL A 338 0.63 14.65 22.70
N GLU A 339 1.69 15.46 22.61
CA GLU A 339 1.82 16.46 21.55
C GLU A 339 1.96 15.80 20.18
N PHE A 340 2.75 14.72 20.11
CA PHE A 340 2.89 13.95 18.89
C PHE A 340 1.57 13.32 18.43
N ASP A 341 0.78 12.72 19.34
CA ASP A 341 -0.54 12.16 19.03
C ASP A 341 -1.47 13.20 18.37
N LYS A 342 -1.44 14.46 18.83
CA LYS A 342 -2.21 15.55 18.21
C LYS A 342 -1.69 15.86 16.81
N SER A 343 -0.37 15.89 16.63
CA SER A 343 0.26 16.14 15.33
C SER A 343 0.04 15.02 14.30
N LEU A 344 -0.32 13.79 14.73
CA LEU A 344 -0.64 12.68 13.84
C LEU A 344 -1.92 12.93 13.05
N ILE A 345 -2.87 13.69 13.59
CA ILE A 345 -4.21 13.85 13.03
C ILE A 345 -4.20 14.90 11.92
N SER A 346 -4.64 14.49 10.74
CA SER A 346 -4.84 15.38 9.58
C SER A 346 -6.29 15.86 9.46
N ILE A 347 -7.26 14.97 9.70
CA ILE A 347 -8.69 15.30 9.69
C ILE A 347 -9.34 14.69 10.93
N ASP A 348 -10.03 15.54 11.69
CA ASP A 348 -10.80 15.15 12.87
C ASP A 348 -12.07 14.37 12.47
N PRO A 349 -12.40 13.26 13.15
CA PRO A 349 -13.51 12.40 12.73
C PRO A 349 -14.85 12.86 13.30
N SER A 350 -14.94 13.91 14.12
CA SER A 350 -16.15 14.21 14.91
C SER A 350 -17.38 14.45 14.04
N LEU A 351 -17.24 15.15 12.91
CA LEU A 351 -18.34 15.38 11.97
C LEU A 351 -18.76 14.09 11.25
N ALA A 352 -17.81 13.28 10.80
CA ALA A 352 -18.12 11.97 10.20
C ALA A 352 -18.82 11.06 11.22
N ARG A 353 -18.37 11.06 12.47
CA ARG A 353 -18.98 10.28 13.58
C ARG A 353 -20.38 10.78 13.92
N SER A 354 -20.66 12.09 13.84
CA SER A 354 -22.02 12.62 14.06
C SER A 354 -22.96 12.20 12.94
N ARG A 355 -22.53 12.26 11.67
CA ARG A 355 -23.25 11.71 10.50
C ARG A 355 -23.63 10.24 10.72
N TYR A 356 -22.65 9.39 11.04
CA TYR A 356 -22.89 7.97 11.30
C TYR A 356 -23.83 7.71 12.48
N SER A 357 -23.67 8.45 13.58
CA SER A 357 -24.53 8.30 14.77
C SER A 357 -25.98 8.64 14.46
N LYS A 358 -26.21 9.72 13.71
CA LYS A 358 -27.55 10.12 13.26
C LYS A 358 -28.16 9.09 12.31
N LEU A 359 -27.41 8.59 11.32
CA LEU A 359 -27.88 7.53 10.42
C LEU A 359 -28.34 6.27 11.17
N VAL A 360 -27.55 5.81 12.14
CA VAL A 360 -27.89 4.62 12.93
C VAL A 360 -29.10 4.87 13.84
N SER A 361 -29.26 6.08 14.37
CA SER A 361 -30.45 6.44 15.16
C SER A 361 -31.77 6.33 14.37
N GLU A 362 -31.70 6.49 13.04
CA GLU A 362 -32.84 6.40 12.12
C GLU A 362 -33.00 5.01 11.49
N CYS A 363 -32.13 4.05 11.83
CA CYS A 363 -32.11 2.72 11.22
C CYS A 363 -32.12 1.61 12.29
N PRO A 364 -33.28 1.00 12.59
CA PRO A 364 -33.39 -0.05 13.60
C PRO A 364 -32.54 -1.31 13.31
N LYS A 365 -32.24 -1.57 12.03
CA LYS A 365 -31.38 -2.67 11.59
C LYS A 365 -29.88 -2.32 11.59
N CYS A 366 -29.51 -1.08 11.90
CA CYS A 366 -28.14 -0.63 11.79
C CYS A 366 -27.41 -0.65 13.14
N SER A 367 -26.10 -0.84 13.11
CA SER A 367 -25.26 -0.69 14.30
C SER A 367 -23.86 -0.23 13.91
N LEU A 368 -23.23 0.53 14.80
CA LEU A 368 -21.87 0.99 14.60
C LEU A 368 -20.86 -0.08 15.05
N ILE A 369 -19.80 -0.23 14.27
CA ILE A 369 -18.54 -0.83 14.70
C ILE A 369 -17.66 0.34 15.13
N ASP A 370 -17.40 0.48 16.42
CA ASP A 370 -16.65 1.63 16.94
C ASP A 370 -15.29 1.23 17.53
N TYR A 371 -14.23 1.75 16.93
CA TYR A 371 -12.85 1.54 17.38
C TYR A 371 -12.37 2.64 18.32
N LYS A 372 -13.15 3.71 18.55
CA LYS A 372 -12.77 4.78 19.49
C LYS A 372 -12.32 4.24 20.85
N PRO A 373 -13.02 3.29 21.50
CA PRO A 373 -12.59 2.76 22.80
C PRO A 373 -11.21 2.08 22.79
N LEU A 374 -10.71 1.64 21.62
CA LEU A 374 -9.44 0.94 21.49
C LEU A 374 -8.25 1.87 21.27
N PHE A 375 -8.49 3.06 20.70
CA PHE A 375 -7.44 3.97 20.21
C PHE A 375 -7.51 5.38 20.81
N TYR A 376 -8.63 5.79 21.41
CA TYR A 376 -8.77 7.12 22.01
C TYR A 376 -8.51 7.07 23.51
N ASN A 377 -7.61 7.92 23.97
CA ASN A 377 -7.30 8.09 25.38
C ASN A 377 -8.12 9.24 25.96
N ASN A 378 -9.06 8.92 26.86
CA ASN A 378 -9.92 9.92 27.49
C ASN A 378 -9.17 10.87 28.45
N SER A 379 -8.05 10.43 29.04
CA SER A 379 -7.28 11.26 29.98
C SER A 379 -6.44 12.31 29.27
N THR A 380 -5.91 11.99 28.10
CA THR A 380 -5.10 12.93 27.30
C THR A 380 -5.91 13.62 26.20
N GLU A 381 -7.14 13.17 25.96
CA GLU A 381 -8.03 13.60 24.87
C GLU A 381 -7.41 13.42 23.47
N THR A 382 -6.56 12.40 23.30
CA THR A 382 -5.83 12.14 22.05
C THR A 382 -6.11 10.77 21.46
N TRP A 383 -5.94 10.64 20.15
CA TRP A 383 -5.91 9.37 19.45
C TRP A 383 -4.49 8.83 19.39
N ARG A 384 -4.28 7.57 19.80
CA ARG A 384 -2.97 6.91 19.71
C ARG A 384 -3.08 5.63 18.88
N PHE A 385 -2.30 5.59 17.81
CA PHE A 385 -2.30 4.50 16.82
C PHE A 385 -1.02 3.67 16.84
N TYR A 386 -0.38 3.56 18.00
CA TYR A 386 0.81 2.73 18.21
C TYR A 386 0.89 2.22 19.65
N ASP A 387 1.53 1.08 19.81
CA ASP A 387 1.79 0.45 21.09
C ASP A 387 3.12 0.95 21.67
N VAL A 388 3.05 1.74 22.73
CA VAL A 388 4.24 2.30 23.40
C VAL A 388 5.03 1.22 24.14
N GLU A 389 4.35 0.20 24.68
CA GLU A 389 4.99 -0.89 25.43
C GLU A 389 5.78 -1.80 24.50
N ASN A 390 5.32 -1.94 23.24
CA ASN A 390 6.00 -2.70 22.19
C ASN A 390 6.78 -1.79 21.24
N SER A 391 7.65 -0.94 21.79
CA SER A 391 8.62 -0.12 21.04
C SER A 391 8.01 0.75 19.94
N GLY A 392 6.74 1.16 20.06
CA GLY A 392 6.06 1.99 19.07
C GLY A 392 5.50 1.19 17.89
N LEU A 393 5.19 -0.10 18.07
CA LEU A 393 4.58 -0.91 17.03
C LEU A 393 3.27 -0.27 16.55
N THR A 394 3.16 0.01 15.25
CA THR A 394 2.06 0.82 14.71
C THR A 394 0.85 -0.03 14.41
N TYR A 395 -0.33 0.51 14.69
CA TYR A 395 -1.60 -0.06 14.27
C TYR A 395 -1.98 0.35 12.85
N PHE A 396 -1.26 1.30 12.25
CA PHE A 396 -1.47 1.80 10.90
C PHE A 396 -0.21 1.66 10.05
N THR A 397 -0.41 1.48 8.75
CA THR A 397 0.63 1.66 7.74
C THR A 397 0.65 3.11 7.22
N PRO A 398 1.73 3.55 6.56
CA PRO A 398 1.76 4.87 5.92
C PRO A 398 0.67 5.07 4.86
N GLN A 399 0.05 4.01 4.33
CA GLN A 399 -1.06 4.10 3.37
C GLN A 399 -2.44 4.24 4.05
N ASN A 400 -2.47 4.54 5.35
CA ASN A 400 -3.70 4.71 6.12
C ASN A 400 -4.60 3.45 6.18
N HIS A 401 -4.02 2.26 6.07
CA HIS A 401 -4.68 0.99 6.42
C HIS A 401 -4.30 0.57 7.84
N LEU A 402 -5.11 -0.31 8.44
CA LEU A 402 -4.63 -1.00 9.64
C LEU A 402 -3.50 -1.94 9.23
N SER A 403 -2.40 -1.88 9.98
CA SER A 403 -1.36 -2.90 9.93
C SER A 403 -1.94 -4.24 10.42
N PHE A 404 -1.20 -5.33 10.23
CA PHE A 404 -1.61 -6.61 10.81
C PHE A 404 -1.78 -6.52 12.34
N HIS A 405 -0.94 -5.76 13.02
CA HIS A 405 -1.12 -5.52 14.45
C HIS A 405 -2.36 -4.66 14.76
N GLY A 406 -2.69 -3.70 13.90
CA GLY A 406 -3.95 -2.94 13.97
C GLY A 406 -5.18 -3.82 13.81
N LEU A 407 -5.15 -4.76 12.86
CA LEU A 407 -6.22 -5.74 12.66
C LEU A 407 -6.37 -6.66 13.88
N GLU A 408 -5.27 -7.12 14.48
CA GLU A 408 -5.31 -7.88 15.74
C GLU A 408 -5.90 -7.07 16.90
N ARG A 409 -5.58 -5.78 16.98
CA ARG A 409 -6.12 -4.88 18.02
C ARG A 409 -7.65 -4.78 17.94
N VAL A 410 -8.22 -4.77 16.73
CA VAL A 410 -9.68 -4.68 16.53
C VAL A 410 -10.37 -6.04 16.39
N ARG A 411 -9.64 -7.15 16.25
CA ARG A 411 -10.18 -8.50 16.04
C ARG A 411 -11.28 -8.86 17.04
N LYS A 412 -11.07 -8.58 18.33
CA LYS A 412 -12.05 -8.87 19.40
C LYS A 412 -13.41 -8.19 19.20
N VAL A 413 -13.45 -7.05 18.51
CA VAL A 413 -14.72 -6.39 18.15
C VAL A 413 -15.51 -7.26 17.18
N TYR A 414 -14.82 -7.85 16.20
CA TYR A 414 -15.44 -8.78 15.24
C TYR A 414 -15.82 -10.10 15.88
N THR A 415 -14.97 -10.68 16.73
CA THR A 415 -15.33 -11.87 17.52
C THR A 415 -16.65 -11.63 18.24
N GLY A 416 -16.79 -10.52 18.97
CA GLY A 416 -18.03 -10.15 19.66
C GLY A 416 -19.23 -9.94 18.72
N ILE A 417 -19.03 -9.36 17.54
CA ILE A 417 -20.11 -9.22 16.54
C ILE A 417 -20.56 -10.59 16.02
N CYS A 418 -19.60 -11.44 15.62
CA CYS A 418 -19.86 -12.76 15.05
C CYS A 418 -20.48 -13.71 16.08
N ASP A 419 -20.07 -13.64 17.34
CA ASP A 419 -20.62 -14.45 18.44
C ASP A 419 -22.09 -14.15 18.71
N ASN A 420 -22.49 -12.89 18.54
CA ASN A 420 -23.87 -12.43 18.73
C ASN A 420 -24.75 -12.55 17.49
N PHE A 421 -24.28 -13.20 16.41
CA PHE A 421 -25.20 -13.62 15.35
C PHE A 421 -26.27 -14.56 15.93
N GLU A 422 -27.53 -14.33 15.59
CA GLU A 422 -28.72 -15.11 16.03
C GLU A 422 -29.22 -14.85 17.46
N GLN A 423 -28.59 -13.94 18.20
CA GLN A 423 -29.20 -13.26 19.34
C GLN A 423 -29.92 -11.99 18.85
#